data_AF-A0A8S2A7W9-F1
#
_entry.id   AF-A0A8S2A7W9-F1
#
_cell.length_a   1.000
_cell.length_b   1.000
_cell.length_c   1.000
_cell.angle_alpha   90.00
_cell.angle_beta   90.00
_cell.angle_gamma   90.00
#
_symmetry.space_group_name_H-M   'P 1'
#
loop_
_entity.id
_entity.type
_entity.pdbx_description
1 polymer ?
#
loop_
_entity_poly.entity_id
_entity_poly.type
_entity_poly.pdbx_seq_one_letter_code
_entity_poly.pdbx_strand_id
1 'polypeptide(L)'
;MADIDLPSRLFADREEPAGDRVNMSLIRPPPGVTPYWFTLFGGENYFTGEMLLSKLQKSKALTSELRVKYACLLLVDGFLGRRSFHMMIPREHVEMIRDLDVFLKYPWGRYSFDMTMQCIKSRSLLQLAQATVAIQGFIHALVLVFVEAIPAVLSVGCDRTEPESDDEEMFHVISLKLDKVWELDGEDQVDVLSIIPSADVVTGVEDCGWVDEVSDPSVHVLLKRLEEGVKSSRQMFVGGIRGWGQ
;
A
#
# COMPACT_ATOMS: atom_id res chain seq x y z
N MET A 1 3.87 -38.60 -15.01
CA MET A 1 3.54 -37.28 -15.59
C MET A 1 2.06 -37.09 -15.37
N ALA A 2 1.69 -36.34 -14.34
CA ALA A 2 0.30 -35.96 -14.11
C ALA A 2 0.07 -34.65 -14.85
N ASP A 3 -0.96 -34.61 -15.70
CA ASP A 3 -1.42 -33.38 -16.36
C ASP A 3 -1.77 -32.35 -15.29
N ILE A 4 -1.13 -31.19 -15.38
CA ILE A 4 -1.34 -30.05 -14.49
C ILE A 4 -2.40 -29.18 -15.14
N ASP A 5 -3.64 -29.29 -14.67
CA ASP A 5 -4.73 -28.42 -15.09
C ASP A 5 -4.71 -27.16 -14.22
N LEU A 6 -4.02 -26.12 -14.72
CA LEU A 6 -4.00 -24.79 -14.12
C LEU A 6 -5.14 -23.94 -14.72
N PRO A 7 -5.88 -23.18 -13.89
CA PRO A 7 -6.99 -22.38 -14.38
C PRO A 7 -6.51 -21.29 -15.34
N SER A 8 -7.26 -21.08 -16.41
CA SER A 8 -6.90 -20.19 -17.53
C SER A 8 -6.95 -18.70 -17.16
N ARG A 9 -7.40 -18.34 -15.94
CA ARG A 9 -7.61 -16.96 -15.48
C ARG A 9 -7.41 -16.84 -13.98
N LEU A 10 -6.50 -15.96 -13.58
CA LEU A 10 -6.13 -15.66 -12.18
C LEU A 10 -7.01 -14.58 -11.52
N PHE A 11 -7.99 -14.03 -12.24
CA PHE A 11 -8.86 -12.97 -11.72
C PHE A 11 -10.31 -13.31 -12.03
N ALA A 12 -11.13 -13.35 -10.98
CA ALA A 12 -12.57 -13.58 -11.06
C ALA A 12 -13.25 -12.53 -11.94
N ASP A 13 -14.28 -12.97 -12.67
CA ASP A 13 -15.07 -12.13 -13.56
C ASP A 13 -15.76 -10.99 -12.80
N ARG A 14 -15.47 -9.75 -13.19
CA ARG A 14 -16.32 -8.53 -13.29
C ARG A 14 -17.39 -8.17 -12.25
N GLU A 15 -17.52 -8.83 -11.10
CA GLU A 15 -18.35 -8.32 -10.02
C GLU A 15 -17.57 -7.30 -9.18
N GLU A 16 -18.21 -6.16 -8.93
CA GLU A 16 -17.67 -5.11 -8.07
C GLU A 16 -17.55 -5.69 -6.65
N PRO A 17 -16.36 -5.70 -6.01
CA PRO A 17 -16.32 -5.96 -4.59
C PRO A 17 -17.13 -4.84 -3.94
N ALA A 18 -18.18 -5.23 -3.22
CA ALA A 18 -18.94 -4.32 -2.36
C ALA A 18 -18.07 -4.01 -1.14
N GLY A 19 -16.91 -3.37 -1.37
CA GLY A 19 -15.99 -2.97 -0.33
C GLY A 19 -16.77 -2.16 0.68
N ASP A 20 -16.68 -2.56 1.95
CA ASP A 20 -17.39 -1.94 3.06
C ASP A 20 -17.30 -0.43 2.90
N ARG A 21 -18.43 0.18 2.55
CA ARG A 21 -18.53 1.63 2.46
C ARG A 21 -18.09 2.14 3.81
N VAL A 22 -16.97 2.88 3.82
CA VAL A 22 -16.40 3.53 5.00
C VAL A 22 -17.53 3.93 5.94
N ASN A 23 -17.54 3.36 7.15
CA ASN A 23 -18.66 3.59 8.06
C ASN A 23 -18.68 5.07 8.48
N MET A 24 -19.49 5.86 7.77
CA MET A 24 -19.62 7.31 7.93
C MET A 24 -20.08 7.73 9.33
N SER A 25 -20.55 6.79 10.17
CA SER A 25 -20.91 7.06 11.56
C SER A 25 -19.70 7.26 12.48
N LEU A 26 -18.53 6.70 12.14
CA LEU A 26 -17.28 6.91 12.89
C LEU A 26 -16.62 8.27 12.60
N ILE A 27 -17.14 8.98 11.60
CA ILE A 27 -16.47 10.13 10.95
C ILE A 27 -17.06 11.47 11.39
N ARG A 28 -18.28 11.48 11.93
CA ARG A 28 -18.93 12.74 12.35
C ARG A 28 -18.61 13.02 13.82
N PRO A 29 -18.24 14.27 14.16
CA PRO A 29 -18.10 14.65 15.55
C PRO A 29 -19.43 14.37 16.28
N PRO A 30 -19.38 13.84 17.52
CA PRO A 30 -20.59 13.63 18.31
C PRO A 30 -21.39 14.94 18.44
N PRO A 31 -22.74 14.90 18.48
CA PRO A 31 -23.55 16.10 18.60
C PRO A 31 -23.13 16.95 19.81
N GLY A 32 -22.78 18.22 19.57
CA GLY A 32 -22.37 19.15 20.62
C GLY A 32 -20.87 19.14 20.97
N VAL A 33 -20.05 18.35 20.28
CA VAL A 33 -18.60 18.31 20.47
C VAL A 33 -17.89 19.11 19.38
N THR A 34 -16.94 19.97 19.77
CA THR A 34 -16.11 20.73 18.83
C THR A 34 -15.31 19.79 17.93
N PRO A 35 -15.25 20.01 16.60
CA PRO A 35 -14.45 19.19 15.69
C PRO A 35 -12.99 19.10 16.13
N TYR A 36 -12.40 17.91 16.08
CA TYR A 36 -11.05 17.69 16.61
C TYR A 36 -9.99 18.46 15.85
N TRP A 37 -10.29 18.84 14.60
CA TRP A 37 -9.47 19.72 13.77
C TRP A 37 -8.99 20.98 14.49
N PHE A 38 -9.88 21.66 15.23
CA PHE A 38 -9.52 22.88 15.96
C PHE A 38 -8.59 22.59 17.13
N THR A 39 -8.78 21.46 17.80
CA THR A 39 -7.90 21.00 18.89
C THR A 39 -6.53 20.61 18.36
N LEU A 40 -6.49 19.91 17.22
CA LEU A 40 -5.28 19.33 16.67
C LEU A 40 -4.42 20.38 15.96
N PHE A 41 -5.02 21.26 15.17
CA PHE A 41 -4.31 22.23 14.34
C PHE A 41 -4.53 23.69 14.77
N GLY A 42 -5.17 23.95 15.90
CA GLY A 42 -5.35 25.30 16.42
C GLY A 42 -6.25 26.20 15.58
N GLY A 43 -7.07 25.62 14.70
CA GLY A 43 -7.97 26.37 13.81
C GLY A 43 -7.37 26.82 12.48
N GLU A 44 -6.18 26.34 12.13
CA GLU A 44 -5.65 26.47 10.77
C GLU A 44 -6.66 25.90 9.76
N ASN A 45 -7.01 26.65 8.71
CA ASN A 45 -8.03 26.19 7.74
C ASN A 45 -7.53 25.08 6.82
N TYR A 46 -6.21 24.91 6.76
CA TYR A 46 -5.51 24.06 5.82
C TYR A 46 -4.29 23.45 6.49
N PHE A 47 -4.08 22.15 6.26
CA PHE A 47 -2.94 21.43 6.81
C PHE A 47 -2.55 20.28 5.87
N THR A 48 -1.29 20.24 5.43
CA THR A 48 -0.76 19.17 4.57
C THR A 48 0.12 18.20 5.35
N GLY A 49 0.43 17.06 4.74
CA GLY A 49 1.45 16.14 5.25
C GLY A 49 2.81 16.81 5.46
N GLU A 50 3.20 17.76 4.61
CA GLU A 50 4.46 18.49 4.74
C GLU A 50 4.48 19.45 5.93
N MET A 51 3.39 20.19 6.13
CA MET A 51 3.23 21.04 7.31
C MET A 51 3.30 20.21 8.59
N LEU A 52 2.73 19.01 8.54
CA LEU A 52 2.73 18.04 9.63
C LEU A 52 4.14 17.49 9.88
N LEU A 53 4.88 17.11 8.83
CA LEU A 53 6.29 16.72 8.92
C LEU A 53 7.16 17.83 9.54
N SER A 54 6.98 19.07 9.09
CA SER A 54 7.72 20.22 9.62
C SER A 54 7.44 20.43 11.12
N LYS A 55 6.20 20.20 11.57
CA LYS A 55 5.84 20.24 13.00
C LYS A 55 6.51 19.11 13.78
N LEU A 56 6.52 17.89 13.24
CA LEU A 56 7.18 16.73 13.85
C LEU A 56 8.69 16.95 14.01
N GLN A 57 9.36 17.49 13.00
CA GLN A 57 10.80 17.80 13.04
C GLN A 57 11.15 18.86 14.10
N LYS A 58 10.28 19.85 14.31
CA LYS A 58 10.47 20.95 15.29
C LYS A 58 10.15 20.54 16.75
N SER A 59 10.40 19.28 17.13
CA SER A 59 9.78 18.52 18.23
C SER A 59 9.79 19.11 19.65
N LYS A 60 10.54 20.20 19.92
CA LYS A 60 10.75 20.76 21.26
C LYS A 60 9.48 21.19 22.00
N ALA A 61 8.36 21.40 21.29
CA ALA A 61 7.09 21.85 21.88
C ALA A 61 5.93 20.82 21.81
N LEU A 62 6.13 19.64 21.20
CA LEU A 62 5.06 18.66 21.04
C LEU A 62 5.06 17.61 22.15
N THR A 63 3.88 17.34 22.71
CA THR A 63 3.67 16.23 23.65
C THR A 63 3.85 14.88 22.94
N SER A 64 4.13 13.82 23.70
CA SER A 64 4.27 12.47 23.13
C SER A 64 3.01 12.02 22.38
N GLU A 65 1.83 12.30 22.95
CA GLU A 65 0.55 11.95 22.32
C GLU A 65 0.36 12.65 20.98
N LEU A 66 0.60 13.97 20.91
CA LEU A 66 0.47 14.71 19.66
C LEU A 66 1.45 14.24 18.60
N ARG A 67 2.69 13.89 18.99
CA ARG A 67 3.68 13.33 18.06
C ARG A 67 3.19 12.02 17.45
N VAL A 68 2.60 11.14 18.25
CA VAL A 68 2.05 9.86 17.75
C VAL A 68 0.89 10.12 16.80
N LYS A 69 -0.08 10.96 17.17
CA LYS A 69 -1.22 11.31 16.31
C LYS A 69 -0.78 11.91 14.98
N TYR A 70 0.19 12.80 15.02
CA TYR A 70 0.82 13.38 13.84
C TYR A 70 1.52 12.31 12.98
N ALA A 71 2.36 11.45 13.57
CA ALA A 71 3.02 10.38 12.84
C ALA A 71 1.99 9.44 12.16
N CYS A 72 0.91 9.08 12.86
CA CYS A 72 -0.17 8.25 12.32
C CYS A 72 -0.86 8.91 11.12
N LEU A 73 -1.25 10.19 11.23
CA LEU A 73 -1.81 10.94 10.10
C LEU A 73 -0.82 11.05 8.93
N LEU A 74 0.47 11.23 9.20
CA LEU A 74 1.47 11.29 8.14
C LEU A 74 1.64 9.95 7.43
N LEU A 75 1.62 8.83 8.17
CA LEU A 75 1.68 7.49 7.58
C LEU A 75 0.42 7.18 6.76
N VAL A 76 -0.76 7.58 7.24
CA VAL A 76 -2.01 7.33 6.52
C VAL A 76 -2.16 8.28 5.33
N ASP A 77 -2.11 9.58 5.53
CA ASP A 77 -2.45 10.57 4.49
C ASP A 77 -1.24 11.05 3.68
N GLY A 78 -0.05 11.00 4.27
CA GLY A 78 1.20 11.33 3.61
C GLY A 78 1.84 10.15 2.87
N PHE A 79 1.44 8.91 3.17
CA PHE A 79 2.02 7.71 2.56
C PHE A 79 0.98 6.75 1.98
N LEU A 80 0.13 6.11 2.79
CA LEU A 80 -0.80 5.06 2.31
C LEU A 80 -1.92 5.60 1.40
N GLY A 81 -2.48 6.73 1.76
CA GLY A 81 -3.67 7.37 1.17
C GLY A 81 -3.35 8.63 0.39
N ARG A 82 -2.07 8.90 0.10
CA ARG A 82 -1.67 10.15 -0.57
C ARG A 82 -2.22 10.17 -1.99
N ARG A 83 -3.03 11.19 -2.31
CA ARG A 83 -3.61 11.41 -3.65
C ARG A 83 -2.83 12.43 -4.48
N SER A 84 -2.20 13.39 -3.80
CA SER A 84 -1.36 14.43 -4.40
C SER A 84 -0.35 14.94 -3.38
N PHE A 85 0.69 15.63 -3.84
CA PHE A 85 1.77 16.09 -2.98
C PHE A 85 1.29 17.13 -1.94
N HIS A 86 0.49 18.11 -2.37
CA HIS A 86 -0.11 19.12 -1.50
C HIS A 86 -1.52 18.74 -1.01
N MET A 87 -1.81 17.44 -0.87
CA MET A 87 -3.10 17.00 -0.35
C MET A 87 -3.29 17.51 1.09
N MET A 88 -4.43 18.15 1.34
CA MET A 88 -4.86 18.49 2.68
C MET A 88 -5.21 17.19 3.44
N ILE A 89 -4.80 17.09 4.69
CA ILE A 89 -5.21 15.99 5.57
C ILE A 89 -6.76 15.97 5.63
N PRO A 90 -7.41 14.84 5.32
CA PRO A 90 -8.86 14.72 5.39
C PRO A 90 -9.39 15.00 6.80
N ARG A 91 -10.48 15.76 6.89
CA ARG A 91 -11.09 16.11 8.19
C ARG A 91 -11.59 14.87 8.92
N GLU A 92 -12.01 13.88 8.15
CA GLU A 92 -12.52 12.59 8.60
C GLU A 92 -11.44 11.81 9.35
N HIS A 93 -10.22 11.79 8.83
CA HIS A 93 -9.09 11.11 9.47
C HIS A 93 -8.65 11.86 10.74
N VAL A 94 -8.74 13.19 10.71
CA VAL A 94 -8.49 14.03 11.89
C VAL A 94 -9.55 13.83 12.97
N GLU A 95 -10.82 13.61 12.62
CA GLU A 95 -11.82 13.29 13.63
C GLU A 95 -11.56 11.89 14.22
N MET A 96 -11.18 10.92 13.38
CA MET A 96 -10.88 9.56 13.81
C MET A 96 -9.66 9.48 14.75
N ILE A 97 -8.58 10.22 14.47
CA ILE A 97 -7.35 10.21 15.30
C ILE A 97 -7.57 10.83 16.70
N ARG A 98 -8.74 11.43 16.96
CA ARG A 98 -9.15 11.82 18.32
C ARG A 98 -8.97 10.65 19.29
N ASP A 99 -9.45 9.48 18.88
CA ASP A 99 -9.27 8.20 19.56
C ASP A 99 -8.22 7.37 18.79
N LEU A 100 -7.04 7.24 19.39
CA LEU A 100 -5.91 6.58 18.74
C LEU A 100 -6.17 5.08 18.55
N ASP A 101 -6.89 4.43 19.46
CA ASP A 101 -7.17 2.99 19.37
C ASP A 101 -8.15 2.71 18.24
N VAL A 102 -9.18 3.54 18.08
CA VAL A 102 -10.11 3.47 16.94
C VAL A 102 -9.35 3.70 15.63
N PHE A 103 -8.48 4.71 15.58
CA PHE A 103 -7.69 4.99 14.39
C PHE A 103 -6.75 3.85 14.02
N LEU A 104 -6.05 3.24 14.99
CA LEU A 104 -5.11 2.16 14.73
C LEU A 104 -5.79 0.84 14.34
N LYS A 105 -7.01 0.59 14.82
CA LYS A 105 -7.81 -0.58 14.42
C LYS A 105 -8.48 -0.43 13.06
N TYR A 106 -8.60 0.80 12.56
CA TYR A 106 -9.18 1.04 11.25
C TYR A 106 -8.34 0.38 10.14
N PRO A 107 -8.94 -0.31 9.17
CA PRO A 107 -8.22 -1.11 8.17
C PRO A 107 -7.60 -0.23 7.06
N TRP A 108 -6.63 0.62 7.40
CA TRP A 108 -5.98 1.55 6.45
C TRP A 108 -5.37 0.87 5.23
N GLY A 109 -4.86 -0.36 5.41
CA GLY A 109 -4.39 -1.20 4.31
C GLY A 109 -5.48 -1.46 3.29
N ARG A 110 -6.65 -1.94 3.72
CA ARG A 110 -7.80 -2.16 2.83
C ARG A 110 -8.31 -0.87 2.19
N TYR A 111 -8.46 0.19 3.00
CA TYR A 111 -8.90 1.49 2.50
C TYR A 111 -8.00 2.03 1.38
N SER A 112 -6.67 1.92 1.56
CA SER A 112 -5.73 2.36 0.54
C SER A 112 -5.69 1.42 -0.68
N PHE A 113 -5.90 0.11 -0.48
CA PHE A 113 -6.07 -0.86 -1.56
C PHE A 113 -7.27 -0.53 -2.46
N ASP A 114 -8.43 -0.29 -1.86
CA ASP A 114 -9.63 0.07 -2.60
C ASP A 114 -9.44 1.36 -3.39
N MET A 115 -8.77 2.35 -2.79
CA MET A 115 -8.46 3.59 -3.47
C MET A 115 -7.55 3.37 -4.69
N THR A 116 -6.52 2.53 -4.56
CA THR A 116 -5.66 2.14 -5.68
C THR A 116 -6.42 1.38 -6.76
N MET A 117 -7.25 0.43 -6.37
CA MET A 117 -8.03 -0.38 -7.31
C MET A 117 -9.06 0.47 -8.07
N GLN A 118 -9.75 1.39 -7.39
CA GLN A 118 -10.65 2.36 -8.02
C GLN A 118 -9.90 3.29 -8.98
N CYS A 119 -8.69 3.74 -8.62
CA CYS A 119 -7.84 4.55 -9.50
C CYS A 119 -7.47 3.81 -10.79
N ILE A 120 -7.17 2.51 -10.71
CA ILE A 120 -6.87 1.66 -11.87
C ILE A 120 -8.14 1.41 -12.70
N LYS A 121 -9.22 0.94 -12.06
CA LYS A 121 -10.46 0.54 -12.72
C LYS A 121 -11.22 1.69 -13.39
N SER A 122 -11.06 2.92 -12.88
CA SER A 122 -11.69 4.11 -13.48
C SER A 122 -11.03 4.57 -14.79
N ARG A 123 -9.92 3.94 -15.21
CA ARG A 123 -9.17 4.30 -16.40
C ARG A 123 -9.45 3.36 -17.57
N SER A 124 -9.48 3.93 -18.76
CA SER A 124 -9.49 3.17 -20.00
C SER A 124 -8.13 2.53 -20.28
N LEU A 125 -8.11 1.47 -21.11
CA LEU A 125 -6.87 0.81 -21.53
C LEU A 125 -5.87 1.78 -22.18
N LEU A 126 -6.35 2.78 -22.93
CA LEU A 126 -5.49 3.79 -23.54
C LEU A 126 -4.82 4.70 -22.51
N GLN A 127 -5.53 5.02 -21.41
CA GLN A 127 -4.96 5.79 -20.30
C GLN A 127 -3.96 4.97 -19.49
N LEU A 128 -4.14 3.66 -19.42
CA LEU A 128 -3.20 2.75 -18.75
C LEU A 128 -1.96 2.42 -19.62
N ALA A 129 -2.11 2.43 -20.94
CA ALA A 129 -1.04 2.16 -21.89
C ALA A 129 -0.10 3.35 -22.17
N GLN A 130 -0.22 4.44 -21.41
CA GLN A 130 0.70 5.58 -21.49
C GLN A 130 2.07 5.20 -20.90
N ALA A 131 3.13 5.85 -21.38
CA ALA A 131 4.48 5.64 -20.86
C ALA A 131 4.60 5.95 -19.35
N THR A 132 3.76 6.87 -18.85
CA THR A 132 3.66 7.20 -17.43
C THR A 132 2.21 7.29 -17.01
N VAL A 133 1.89 6.71 -15.84
CA VAL A 133 0.54 6.73 -15.27
C VAL A 133 0.66 6.94 -13.76
N ALA A 134 0.11 8.06 -13.27
CA ALA A 134 0.08 8.34 -11.84
C ALA A 134 -1.01 7.50 -11.16
N ILE A 135 -0.69 6.64 -10.20
CA ILE A 135 -1.67 5.82 -9.49
C ILE A 135 -1.77 6.31 -8.04
N GLN A 136 -2.99 6.47 -7.54
CA GLN A 136 -3.23 6.93 -6.16
C GLN A 136 -3.24 5.75 -5.18
N GLY A 137 -2.86 6.02 -3.92
CA GLY A 137 -2.92 5.05 -2.82
C GLY A 137 -1.57 4.41 -2.52
N PHE A 138 -1.59 3.15 -2.11
CA PHE A 138 -0.47 2.48 -1.44
C PHE A 138 0.56 1.85 -2.40
N ILE A 139 0.76 2.40 -3.60
CA ILE A 139 1.70 1.85 -4.59
C ILE A 139 3.13 1.74 -4.03
N HIS A 140 3.54 2.68 -3.17
CA HIS A 140 4.83 2.61 -2.49
C HIS A 140 4.92 1.42 -1.53
N ALA A 141 3.83 1.04 -0.88
CA ALA A 141 3.81 -0.16 -0.04
C ALA A 141 3.88 -1.44 -0.89
N LEU A 142 3.31 -1.46 -2.11
CA LEU A 142 3.54 -2.56 -3.06
C LEU A 142 5.01 -2.66 -3.48
N VAL A 143 5.68 -1.52 -3.67
CA VAL A 143 7.14 -1.49 -3.94
C VAL A 143 7.93 -2.04 -2.75
N LEU A 144 7.56 -1.70 -1.51
CA LEU A 144 8.19 -2.26 -0.31
C LEU A 144 7.99 -3.78 -0.22
N VAL A 145 6.77 -4.27 -0.49
CA VAL A 145 6.48 -5.70 -0.58
C VAL A 145 7.34 -6.38 -1.63
N PHE A 146 7.48 -5.78 -2.81
CA PHE A 146 8.31 -6.31 -3.89
C PHE A 146 9.80 -6.38 -3.50
N VAL A 147 10.32 -5.33 -2.87
CA VAL A 147 11.70 -5.25 -2.41
C VAL A 147 11.99 -6.22 -1.26
N GLU A 148 11.06 -6.41 -0.35
CA GLU A 148 11.19 -7.39 0.75
C GLU A 148 11.11 -8.82 0.22
N ALA A 149 10.20 -9.08 -0.71
CA ALA A 149 10.05 -10.40 -1.34
C ALA A 149 11.22 -10.75 -2.26
N ILE A 150 11.90 -9.75 -2.83
CA ILE A 150 13.02 -9.95 -3.75
C ILE A 150 14.21 -9.07 -3.32
N PRO A 151 14.97 -9.48 -2.30
CA PRO A 151 16.06 -8.66 -1.75
C PRO A 151 17.12 -8.27 -2.79
N ALA A 152 17.32 -9.10 -3.83
CA ALA A 152 18.25 -8.84 -4.92
C ALA A 152 17.94 -7.53 -5.69
N VAL A 153 16.67 -7.07 -5.69
CA VAL A 153 16.27 -5.80 -6.32
C VAL A 153 17.02 -4.60 -5.73
N LEU A 154 17.34 -4.63 -4.43
CA LEU A 154 18.12 -3.56 -3.78
C LEU A 154 19.54 -3.46 -4.33
N SER A 155 20.12 -4.57 -4.80
CA SER A 155 21.50 -4.62 -5.28
C SER A 155 21.68 -4.10 -6.71
N VAL A 156 20.62 -4.12 -7.53
CA VAL A 156 20.72 -3.83 -8.97
C VAL A 156 20.26 -2.42 -9.37
N GLY A 157 19.65 -1.65 -8.47
CA GLY A 157 19.22 -0.31 -8.86
C GLY A 157 18.24 0.38 -7.93
N CYS A 158 18.50 0.36 -6.62
CA CYS A 158 17.97 1.40 -5.75
C CYS A 158 19.03 2.50 -5.62
N ASP A 159 19.17 3.35 -6.63
CA ASP A 159 19.85 4.63 -6.39
C ASP A 159 18.98 5.35 -5.35
N ARG A 160 19.53 5.63 -4.16
CA ARG A 160 18.91 6.60 -3.27
C ARG A 160 18.89 7.88 -4.08
N THR A 161 17.73 8.29 -4.57
CA THR A 161 17.62 9.51 -5.35
C THR A 161 18.18 10.63 -4.47
N GLU A 162 19.31 11.22 -4.89
CA GLU A 162 19.67 12.53 -4.41
C GLU A 162 18.56 13.48 -4.90
N PRO A 163 18.04 14.37 -4.05
CA PRO A 163 16.96 15.25 -4.45
C PRO A 163 17.47 16.18 -5.56
N GLU A 164 17.08 15.93 -6.82
CA GLU A 164 17.26 16.87 -7.93
C GLU A 164 16.21 17.99 -7.86
N SER A 165 16.15 18.69 -6.73
CA SER A 165 15.36 19.89 -6.53
C SER A 165 15.89 20.61 -5.30
N ASP A 166 16.35 21.85 -5.49
CA ASP A 166 16.86 22.74 -4.43
C ASP A 166 15.72 23.22 -3.49
N ASP A 167 14.47 22.88 -3.83
CA ASP A 167 13.28 23.13 -3.04
C ASP A 167 12.55 21.80 -2.78
N GLU A 168 12.26 21.52 -1.51
CA GLU A 168 11.55 20.36 -0.97
C GLU A 168 12.45 19.15 -0.61
N GLU A 169 12.52 18.85 0.69
CA GLU A 169 13.02 17.59 1.24
C GLU A 169 12.14 16.45 0.70
N MET A 170 12.42 16.02 -0.53
CA MET A 170 11.73 14.93 -1.19
C MET A 170 11.99 13.66 -0.38
N PHE A 171 10.92 13.04 0.13
CA PHE A 171 11.01 11.70 0.71
C PHE A 171 11.77 10.81 -0.28
N HIS A 172 12.81 10.11 0.18
CA HIS A 172 13.49 9.13 -0.64
C HIS A 172 12.49 8.03 -1.01
N VAL A 173 11.85 8.20 -2.16
CA VAL A 173 11.05 7.15 -2.79
C VAL A 173 12.04 6.14 -3.35
N ILE A 174 11.85 4.86 -3.03
CA ILE A 174 12.56 3.78 -3.71
C ILE A 174 12.18 3.86 -5.19
N SER A 175 13.06 4.43 -6.01
CA SER A 175 12.88 4.51 -7.45
C SER A 175 13.47 3.25 -8.06
N LEU A 176 12.60 2.33 -8.46
CA LEU A 176 13.01 1.11 -9.13
C LEU A 176 13.28 1.40 -10.60
N LYS A 177 14.51 1.16 -11.05
CA LYS A 177 14.85 1.17 -12.47
C LYS A 177 14.37 -0.13 -13.11
N LEU A 178 13.25 -0.08 -13.84
CA LEU A 178 12.61 -1.25 -14.45
C LEU A 178 13.57 -2.06 -15.33
N ASP A 179 14.45 -1.40 -16.09
CA ASP A 179 15.46 -2.08 -16.92
C ASP A 179 16.36 -3.00 -16.08
N LYS A 180 16.75 -2.56 -14.88
CA LYS A 180 17.58 -3.35 -13.94
C LYS A 180 16.81 -4.49 -13.30
N VAL A 181 15.52 -4.29 -13.04
CA VAL A 181 14.64 -5.35 -12.56
C VAL A 181 14.43 -6.42 -13.64
N TRP A 182 14.35 -6.01 -14.92
CA TRP A 182 14.24 -6.96 -16.04
C TRP A 182 15.53 -7.71 -16.34
N GLU A 183 16.68 -7.04 -16.24
CA GLU A 183 17.99 -7.72 -16.29
C GLU A 183 18.04 -8.83 -15.22
N LEU A 184 17.65 -8.49 -13.99
CA LEU A 184 17.59 -9.42 -12.87
C LEU A 184 16.63 -10.60 -13.12
N ASP A 185 15.40 -10.36 -13.62
CA ASP A 185 14.46 -11.42 -14.02
C ASP A 185 15.02 -12.37 -15.10
N GLY A 186 15.94 -11.87 -15.93
CA GLY A 186 16.61 -12.64 -16.96
C GLY A 186 17.66 -13.64 -16.45
N GLU A 187 18.20 -13.43 -15.24
CA GLU A 187 19.32 -14.21 -14.71
C GLU A 187 18.92 -15.60 -14.15
N ASP A 188 17.61 -15.90 -14.04
CA ASP A 188 17.00 -17.17 -13.60
C ASP A 188 17.50 -17.73 -12.24
N GLN A 189 18.26 -16.94 -11.48
CA GLN A 189 18.79 -17.27 -10.14
C GLN A 189 18.28 -16.34 -9.03
N VAL A 190 17.18 -15.65 -9.28
CA VAL A 190 16.61 -14.69 -8.32
C VAL A 190 15.72 -15.43 -7.33
N ASP A 191 16.09 -15.39 -6.07
CA ASP A 191 15.24 -15.90 -4.99
C ASP A 191 14.06 -14.95 -4.74
N VAL A 192 12.85 -15.50 -4.76
CA VAL A 192 11.62 -14.83 -4.33
C VAL A 192 11.18 -15.46 -3.02
N LEU A 193 11.12 -14.63 -1.98
CA LEU A 193 10.81 -15.03 -0.61
C LEU A 193 9.32 -14.87 -0.34
N SER A 194 8.75 -15.85 0.37
CA SER A 194 7.41 -15.69 0.96
C SER A 194 7.50 -14.76 2.17
N ILE A 195 7.04 -13.53 2.01
CA ILE A 195 7.01 -12.53 3.09
C ILE A 195 5.72 -12.58 3.91
N ILE A 196 4.73 -13.34 3.45
CA ILE A 196 3.47 -13.50 4.17
C ILE A 196 3.72 -14.50 5.30
N PRO A 197 3.64 -14.06 6.57
CA PRO A 197 3.77 -14.98 7.71
C PRO A 197 2.66 -16.03 7.69
N SER A 198 2.98 -17.24 8.14
CA SER A 198 1.97 -18.29 8.37
C SER A 198 0.89 -17.77 9.32
N ALA A 199 -0.36 -18.20 9.10
CA ALA A 199 -1.51 -17.81 9.91
C ALA A 199 -1.28 -18.04 11.42
N ASP A 200 -0.48 -19.04 11.78
CA ASP A 200 -0.16 -19.39 13.16
C ASP A 200 0.77 -18.37 13.85
N VAL A 201 1.45 -17.52 13.07
CA VAL A 201 2.43 -16.54 13.56
C VAL A 201 1.80 -15.15 13.76
N VAL A 202 0.71 -14.85 13.06
CA VAL A 202 0.06 -13.52 13.10
C VAL A 202 -0.99 -13.48 14.21
N THR A 203 -0.58 -13.14 15.43
CA THR A 203 -1.51 -12.92 16.54
C THR A 203 -1.99 -11.47 16.57
N GLY A 204 -3.30 -11.24 16.65
CA GLY A 204 -3.88 -9.92 16.93
C GLY A 204 -4.27 -9.09 15.70
N VAL A 205 -4.26 -9.67 14.50
CA VAL A 205 -4.88 -9.06 13.32
C VAL A 205 -6.31 -9.58 13.24
N GLU A 206 -7.30 -8.68 13.34
CA GLU A 206 -8.70 -9.02 13.10
C GLU A 206 -8.88 -9.55 11.66
N ASP A 207 -9.88 -10.40 11.45
CA ASP A 207 -10.13 -11.03 10.15
C ASP A 207 -10.15 -9.97 9.03
N CYS A 208 -9.15 -10.05 8.16
CA CYS A 208 -8.96 -9.15 7.03
C CYS A 208 -9.69 -9.65 5.76
N GLY A 209 -10.58 -10.64 5.91
CA GLY A 209 -11.36 -11.18 4.81
C GLY A 209 -12.50 -10.28 4.33
N TRP A 210 -12.91 -10.47 3.09
CA TRP A 210 -14.07 -9.78 2.51
C TRP A 210 -15.35 -10.57 2.79
N VAL A 211 -16.49 -9.89 2.94
CA VAL A 211 -17.79 -10.57 3.16
C VAL A 211 -18.16 -11.45 1.96
N ASP A 212 -17.72 -11.04 0.77
CA ASP A 212 -17.85 -11.75 -0.50
C ASP A 212 -16.56 -12.52 -0.88
N GLU A 213 -15.66 -12.77 0.06
CA GLU A 213 -14.43 -13.50 -0.22
C GLU A 213 -14.73 -14.93 -0.66
N VAL A 214 -14.24 -15.28 -1.84
CA VAL A 214 -14.36 -16.62 -2.40
C VAL A 214 -13.03 -17.34 -2.26
N SER A 215 -13.07 -18.50 -1.62
CA SER A 215 -11.91 -19.40 -1.52
C SER A 215 -11.41 -19.79 -2.92
N ASP A 216 -10.21 -19.36 -3.30
CA ASP A 216 -9.55 -19.78 -4.54
C ASP A 216 -8.74 -21.07 -4.30
N PRO A 217 -9.11 -22.21 -4.91
CA PRO A 217 -8.37 -23.47 -4.78
C PRO A 217 -6.91 -23.37 -5.22
N SER A 218 -6.60 -22.50 -6.19
CA SER A 218 -5.25 -22.29 -6.72
C SER A 218 -4.35 -21.64 -5.67
N VAL A 219 -4.89 -20.63 -4.96
CA VAL A 219 -4.18 -19.98 -3.85
C VAL A 219 -3.91 -20.98 -2.72
N HIS A 220 -4.89 -21.83 -2.40
CA HIS A 220 -4.71 -22.89 -1.39
C HIS A 220 -3.59 -23.87 -1.76
N VAL A 221 -3.51 -24.27 -3.03
CA VAL A 221 -2.43 -25.16 -3.52
C VAL A 221 -1.07 -24.47 -3.42
N LEU A 222 -0.98 -23.17 -3.74
CA LEU A 222 0.27 -22.40 -3.62
C LEU A 222 0.72 -22.29 -2.16
N LEU A 223 -0.19 -21.93 -1.25
CA LEU A 223 0.12 -21.81 0.19
C LEU A 223 0.58 -23.15 0.77
N LYS A 224 -0.12 -24.24 0.45
CA LYS A 224 0.28 -25.59 0.89
C LYS A 224 1.69 -25.97 0.43
N ARG A 225 2.04 -25.65 -0.83
CA ARG A 225 3.39 -25.91 -1.35
C ARG A 225 4.47 -25.08 -0.65
N LEU A 226 4.14 -23.84 -0.28
CA LEU A 226 5.03 -22.99 0.51
C LEU A 226 5.27 -23.57 1.90
N GLU A 227 4.22 -24.05 2.58
CA GLU A 227 4.33 -24.73 3.89
C GLU A 227 5.16 -26.02 3.81
N GLU A 228 5.03 -26.77 2.72
CA GLU A 228 5.83 -27.98 2.45
C GLU A 228 7.29 -27.66 2.06
N GLY A 229 7.68 -26.39 1.97
CA GLY A 229 9.03 -25.95 1.62
C GLY A 229 9.41 -26.21 0.15
N VAL A 230 8.41 -26.35 -0.73
CA VAL A 230 8.62 -26.62 -2.16
C VAL A 230 9.25 -25.39 -2.81
N LYS A 231 10.46 -25.58 -3.37
CA LYS A 231 11.08 -24.56 -4.22
C LYS A 231 10.35 -24.51 -5.56
N SER A 232 9.65 -23.41 -5.80
CA SER A 232 9.01 -23.16 -7.08
C SER A 232 10.04 -22.66 -8.09
N SER A 233 9.95 -23.14 -9.33
CA SER A 233 10.76 -22.64 -10.44
C SER A 233 9.87 -21.96 -11.47
N ARG A 234 10.48 -21.14 -12.34
CA ARG A 234 9.77 -20.43 -13.41
C ARG A 234 8.88 -21.34 -14.27
N GLN A 235 9.28 -22.59 -14.47
CA GLN A 235 8.54 -23.57 -15.27
C GLN A 235 7.20 -24.00 -14.65
N MET A 236 6.99 -23.74 -13.35
CA MET A 236 5.76 -24.08 -12.63
C MET A 236 4.67 -23.02 -12.82
N PHE A 237 4.99 -21.86 -13.40
CA PHE A 237 4.05 -20.78 -13.66
C PHE A 237 3.84 -20.62 -15.16
N VAL A 238 2.59 -20.68 -15.62
CA VAL A 238 2.22 -20.56 -17.04
C VAL A 238 1.64 -19.16 -17.28
N GLY A 239 2.28 -18.35 -18.12
CA GLY A 239 1.85 -16.99 -18.44
C GLY A 239 2.92 -15.92 -18.16
N GLY A 240 2.56 -14.64 -18.38
CA GLY A 240 3.47 -13.49 -18.24
C GLY A 240 4.27 -13.18 -19.51
N ILE A 241 4.57 -11.90 -19.71
CA ILE A 241 5.49 -11.45 -20.78
C ILE A 241 6.90 -11.77 -20.30
N ARG A 242 7.65 -12.54 -21.11
CA ARG A 242 9.11 -12.68 -20.93
C ARG A 242 9.69 -11.30 -21.24
N GLY A 243 10.59 -10.79 -20.39
CA GLY A 243 11.10 -9.42 -20.43
C GLY A 243 11.31 -8.86 -21.85
N TRP A 244 11.09 -7.55 -22.02
CA TRP A 244 11.18 -6.89 -23.32
C TRP A 244 12.51 -7.22 -24.02
N GLY A 245 12.46 -8.07 -25.06
CA GLY A 245 13.66 -8.46 -25.83
C GLY A 245 13.85 -9.94 -26.16
N GLN A 246 12.89 -10.83 -25.88
CA GLN A 246 12.86 -12.20 -26.43
C GLN A 246 11.71 -12.40 -27.42
#